data_AF-A0A0K1F5A2-F1
#
_entry.id   AF-A0A0K1F5A2-F1
#
_cell.length_a   1.000
_cell.length_b   1.000
_cell.length_c   1.000
_cell.angle_alpha   90.00
_cell.angle_beta   90.00
_cell.angle_gamma   90.00
#
_symmetry.space_group_name_H-M   'P 1'
#
loop_
_entity.id
_entity.type
_entity.pdbx_description
1 polymer ?
#
loop_
_entity_poly.entity_id
_entity_poly.type
_entity_poly.pdbx_seq_one_letter_code
_entity_poly.pdbx_strand_id
1 'polypeptide(L)'
;MEGRARALLSAVSAAIRASCDVATVDPEVLRLVCCQATARMMQAGESGQGVTQESWAASPYSGSVSFANPSGDLFLTAFERRLLGIDEPWAGHVMGRLG
;
A
#
# COMPACT_ATOMS: atom_id res chain seq x y z
N MET A 1 0.36 -13.51 -12.87
CA MET A 1 -0.13 -12.59 -11.83
C MET A 1 -0.29 -13.27 -10.46
N GLU A 2 -0.94 -14.44 -10.36
CA GLU A 2 -1.20 -15.12 -9.08
C GLU A 2 0.07 -15.43 -8.25
N GLY A 3 1.13 -15.97 -8.86
CA GLY A 3 2.37 -16.28 -8.16
C GLY A 3 3.07 -15.06 -7.55
N ARG A 4 3.02 -13.92 -8.25
CA ARG A 4 3.54 -12.63 -7.75
C ARG A 4 2.70 -12.14 -6.58
N ALA A 5 1.37 -12.20 -6.68
CA ALA A 5 0.47 -11.80 -5.61
C ALA A 5 0.72 -12.62 -4.33
N ARG A 6 0.91 -13.93 -4.46
CA ARG A 6 1.23 -14.82 -3.33
C ARG A 6 2.57 -14.47 -2.68
N ALA A 7 3.60 -14.20 -3.47
CA ALA A 7 4.91 -13.80 -2.96
C ALA A 7 4.84 -12.48 -2.19
N LEU A 8 4.12 -11.49 -2.72
CA LEU A 8 3.95 -10.20 -2.03
C LEU A 8 3.12 -10.32 -0.76
N LEU A 9 2.01 -11.07 -0.78
CA LEU A 9 1.22 -11.32 0.43
C LEU A 9 2.07 -11.96 1.54
N SER A 10 2.96 -12.90 1.18
CA SER A 10 3.89 -13.51 2.14
C SER A 10 4.88 -12.49 2.71
N ALA A 11 5.48 -11.67 1.86
CA ALA A 11 6.45 -10.66 2.28
C ALA A 11 5.81 -9.58 3.17
N VAL A 12 4.64 -9.07 2.78
CA VAL A 12 3.87 -8.07 3.54
C VAL A 12 3.43 -8.64 4.88
N SER A 13 2.94 -9.88 4.92
CA SER A 13 2.55 -10.54 6.17
C SER A 13 3.73 -10.70 7.13
N ALA A 14 4.92 -11.04 6.62
CA ALA A 14 6.14 -11.10 7.42
C ALA A 14 6.54 -9.71 7.97
N ALA A 15 6.44 -8.67 7.15
CA ALA A 15 6.73 -7.31 7.58
C ALA A 15 5.77 -6.81 8.68
N ILE A 16 4.46 -7.09 8.55
CA ILE A 16 3.46 -6.74 9.58
C ILE A 16 3.80 -7.45 10.90
N ARG A 17 4.09 -8.77 10.86
CA ARG A 17 4.48 -9.54 12.06
C ARG A 17 5.77 -9.03 12.72
N ALA A 18 6.69 -8.49 11.94
CA ALA A 18 7.92 -7.89 12.46
C ALA A 18 7.68 -6.50 13.06
N SER A 19 6.58 -5.82 12.67
CA SER A 19 6.34 -4.41 13.01
C SER A 19 5.37 -4.23 14.18
N CYS A 20 4.47 -5.18 14.44
CA CYS A 20 3.48 -5.09 15.52
C CYS A 20 3.24 -6.45 16.20
N ASP A 21 2.71 -6.42 17.44
CA ASP A 21 2.20 -7.61 18.09
C ASP A 21 0.83 -7.99 17.51
N VAL A 22 0.83 -8.96 16.59
CA VAL A 22 -0.38 -9.43 15.90
C VAL A 22 -1.44 -10.02 16.83
N ALA A 23 -1.09 -10.36 18.08
CA ALA A 23 -2.07 -10.84 19.06
C ALA A 23 -2.95 -9.70 19.62
N THR A 24 -2.51 -8.46 19.49
CA THR A 24 -3.18 -7.26 20.03
C THR A 24 -3.97 -6.48 18.98
N VAL A 25 -3.82 -6.83 17.71
CA VAL A 25 -4.48 -6.16 16.57
C VAL A 25 -5.62 -7.03 16.06
N ASP A 26 -6.75 -6.41 15.75
CA ASP A 26 -7.89 -7.10 15.15
C ASP A 26 -7.50 -7.80 13.82
N PRO A 27 -7.89 -9.07 13.62
CA PRO A 27 -7.49 -9.84 12.44
C PRO A 27 -8.00 -9.26 11.11
N GLU A 28 -9.16 -8.57 11.11
CA GLU A 28 -9.67 -7.90 9.92
C GLU A 28 -8.85 -6.65 9.59
N VAL A 29 -8.33 -5.96 10.61
CA VAL A 29 -7.38 -4.85 10.42
C VAL A 29 -6.06 -5.35 9.82
N LEU A 30 -5.52 -6.46 10.32
CA LEU A 30 -4.32 -7.08 9.75
C LEU A 30 -4.53 -7.47 8.28
N ARG A 31 -5.68 -8.05 7.97
CA ARG A 31 -6.05 -8.43 6.60
C ARG A 31 -6.19 -7.21 5.69
N LEU A 32 -6.86 -6.17 6.15
CA LEU A 32 -7.02 -4.91 5.42
C LEU A 32 -5.66 -4.30 5.05
N VAL A 33 -4.79 -4.11 6.04
CA VAL A 33 -3.46 -3.51 5.83
C VAL A 33 -2.61 -4.37 4.89
N CYS A 34 -2.64 -5.69 5.06
CA CYS A 34 -1.91 -6.61 4.18
C CYS A 34 -2.36 -6.50 2.72
N CYS A 35 -3.68 -6.49 2.48
CA CYS A 35 -4.23 -6.35 1.13
C CYS A 35 -3.90 -4.98 0.52
N GLN A 36 -4.04 -3.88 1.27
CA GLN A 36 -3.75 -2.52 0.78
C GLN A 36 -2.27 -2.33 0.43
N ALA A 37 -1.35 -2.82 1.28
CA ALA A 37 0.08 -2.78 1.00
C ALA A 37 0.45 -3.63 -0.21
N THR A 38 -0.10 -4.85 -0.30
CA THR A 38 0.13 -5.73 -1.46
C THR A 38 -0.38 -5.10 -2.75
N ALA A 39 -1.57 -4.49 -2.75
CA ALA A 39 -2.14 -3.84 -3.93
C ALA A 39 -1.26 -2.68 -4.42
N ARG A 40 -0.69 -1.89 -3.52
CA ARG A 40 0.26 -0.82 -3.88
C ARG A 40 1.54 -1.37 -4.51
N MET A 41 2.07 -2.48 -3.99
CA MET A 41 3.26 -3.12 -4.56
C MET A 41 2.99 -3.86 -5.89
N MET A 42 1.78 -4.35 -6.11
CA MET A 42 1.36 -4.91 -7.40
C MET A 42 1.40 -3.83 -8.49
N GLN A 43 0.80 -2.66 -8.21
CA GLN A 43 0.77 -1.52 -9.12
C GLN A 43 2.18 -1.00 -9.47
N ALA A 44 3.09 -1.02 -8.49
CA ALA A 44 4.45 -0.50 -8.65
C ALA A 44 5.35 -1.26 -9.66
N GLY A 45 5.04 -2.51 -10.01
CA GLY A 45 5.89 -3.26 -10.96
C GLY A 45 5.20 -3.60 -12.27
N GLU A 46 4.16 -2.86 -12.64
CA GLU A 46 3.64 -2.80 -14.01
C GLU A 46 4.13 -1.54 -14.73
N SER A 47 4.45 -0.48 -13.98
CA SER A 47 5.02 0.77 -14.47
C SER A 47 6.54 0.73 -14.33
N GLY A 48 7.27 1.20 -15.34
CA GLY A 48 8.73 1.06 -15.44
C GLY A 48 9.46 1.39 -14.13
N GLN A 49 10.22 0.41 -13.62
CA GLN A 49 11.00 0.56 -12.40
C GLN A 49 11.91 1.80 -12.53
N GLY A 50 11.71 2.80 -11.66
CA GLY A 50 12.46 4.07 -11.69
C GLY A 50 11.83 5.22 -12.50
N VAL A 51 10.69 5.01 -13.17
CA VAL A 51 9.93 6.09 -13.82
C VAL A 51 9.03 6.76 -12.79
N THR A 52 9.38 7.96 -12.35
CA THR A 52 8.59 8.73 -11.36
C THR A 52 7.41 9.46 -11.98
N GLN A 53 7.51 9.78 -13.28
CA GLN A 53 6.49 10.49 -14.05
C GLN A 53 6.57 10.09 -15.53
N GLU A 54 5.43 9.78 -16.12
CA GLU A 54 5.25 9.67 -17.57
C GLU A 54 4.54 10.91 -18.09
N SER A 55 5.08 11.52 -19.14
CA SER A 55 4.45 12.64 -19.84
C SER A 55 4.26 12.28 -21.30
N TRP A 56 3.07 12.57 -21.83
CA TRP A 56 2.76 12.36 -23.24
C TRP A 56 2.11 13.62 -23.81
N ALA A 57 2.52 13.98 -25.02
CA ALA A 57 1.98 15.12 -25.76
C ALA A 57 1.52 14.62 -27.13
N ALA A 58 0.23 14.74 -27.39
CA ALA A 58 -0.39 14.49 -28.68
C ALA A 58 -1.28 15.69 -29.00
N SER A 59 -0.79 16.64 -29.79
CA SER A 59 -1.55 17.86 -30.15
C SER A 59 -2.99 17.51 -30.55
N PRO A 60 -4.04 18.02 -29.87
CA PRO A 60 -4.12 19.15 -28.92
C PRO A 60 -4.09 18.80 -27.41
N TYR A 61 -3.82 17.55 -27.05
CA TYR A 61 -3.84 17.04 -25.67
C TYR A 61 -2.43 16.81 -25.12
N SER A 62 -2.21 17.20 -23.87
CA SER A 62 -1.06 16.77 -23.09
C SER A 62 -1.53 16.24 -21.75
N GLY A 63 -0.85 15.22 -21.24
CA GLY A 63 -1.15 14.59 -19.96
C GLY A 63 0.12 14.13 -19.26
N SER A 64 0.08 14.12 -17.94
CA SER A 64 1.12 13.51 -17.11
C SER A 64 0.51 12.53 -16.11
N VAL A 65 1.22 11.42 -15.89
CA VAL A 65 0.92 10.42 -14.87
C VAL A 65 2.08 10.40 -13.90
N SER A 66 1.79 10.58 -12.60
CA SER A 66 2.78 10.49 -11.53
C SER A 66 2.61 9.17 -10.79
N PHE A 67 3.69 8.42 -10.63
CA PHE A 67 3.66 7.14 -9.91
C PHE A 67 3.96 7.34 -8.43
N ALA A 68 3.10 6.82 -7.56
CA ALA A 68 3.24 6.97 -6.10
C ALA A 68 4.30 6.04 -5.48
N ASN A 69 4.70 4.96 -6.16
CA ASN A 69 5.75 4.03 -5.71
C ASN A 69 6.57 3.46 -6.90
N PRO A 70 7.44 4.25 -7.52
CA PRO A 70 8.20 3.85 -8.71
C PRO A 70 9.32 2.82 -8.44
N SER A 71 9.76 2.68 -7.18
CA SER A 71 10.79 1.70 -6.77
C SER A 71 10.20 0.33 -6.41
N GLY A 72 8.90 0.27 -6.10
CA GLY A 72 8.25 -0.97 -5.67
C GLY A 72 8.60 -1.42 -4.26
N ASP A 73 9.20 -0.56 -3.45
CA ASP A 73 9.50 -0.83 -2.06
C ASP A 73 8.22 -1.03 -1.25
N LEU A 74 8.29 -1.89 -0.24
CA LEU A 74 7.23 -2.03 0.75
C LEU A 74 7.29 -0.87 1.72
N PHE A 75 6.20 -0.11 1.82
CA PHE A 75 6.01 0.88 2.87
C PHE A 75 4.61 0.78 3.47
N LEU A 76 4.52 1.03 4.78
CA LEU A 76 3.26 1.24 5.46
C LEU A 76 2.99 2.74 5.53
N THR A 77 1.78 3.14 5.16
CA THR A 77 1.31 4.51 5.30
C THR A 77 1.17 4.87 6.79
N ALA A 78 1.14 6.16 7.10
CA ALA A 78 0.89 6.62 8.47
C ALA A 78 -0.44 6.09 9.03
N PHE A 79 -1.47 5.99 8.18
CA PHE A 79 -2.77 5.42 8.56
C PHE A 79 -2.68 3.94 8.94
N GLU A 80 -2.00 3.13 8.13
CA GLU A 80 -1.83 1.70 8.41
C GLU A 80 -0.98 1.46 9.66
N ARG A 81 0.08 2.26 9.85
CA ARG A 81 0.89 2.22 11.07
C ARG A 81 0.06 2.48 12.32
N ARG A 82 -0.87 3.45 12.25
CA ARG A 82 -1.81 3.74 13.35
C ARG A 82 -2.78 2.59 13.60
N LEU A 83 -3.36 2.02 12.53
CA LEU A 83 -4.24 0.85 12.64
C LEU A 83 -3.54 -0.37 13.28
N LEU A 84 -2.25 -0.54 13.00
CA LEU A 84 -1.40 -1.59 13.57
C LEU A 84 -0.87 -1.26 14.97
N GLY A 85 -1.16 -0.08 15.53
CA GLY A 85 -0.65 0.35 16.83
C GLY A 85 0.87 0.57 16.87
N ILE A 86 1.51 0.78 15.71
CA ILE A 86 2.96 1.04 15.58
C ILE A 86 3.29 2.50 15.92
N ASP A 87 2.30 3.39 15.78
CA ASP A 87 2.39 4.83 16.06
C ASP A 87 1.56 5.16 17.31
N GLU A 88 1.83 6.29 17.98
CA GLU A 88 1.11 6.77 19.18
C GLU A 88 -0.43 6.63 19.06
N PRO A 89 -1.15 6.37 20.17
CA PRO A 89 -2.56 5.97 20.14
C PRO A 89 -3.44 6.97 19.39
N TRP A 90 -4.00 6.51 18.27
CA TRP A 90 -4.88 7.31 17.42
C TRP A 90 -6.35 7.16 17.84
N ALA A 91 -6.90 8.21 18.45
CA ALA A 91 -8.33 8.34 18.68
C ALA A 91 -9.01 8.99 17.45
N GLY A 92 -9.21 8.20 16.39
CA GLY A 92 -9.88 8.67 15.17
C GLY A 92 -11.10 7.81 14.82
N HIS A 93 -12.27 8.43 14.72
CA HIS A 93 -13.47 7.78 14.21
C HIS A 93 -13.39 7.71 12.67
N VAL A 94 -13.38 6.50 12.09
CA VAL A 94 -13.53 6.32 10.64
C VAL A 94 -15.01 6.44 10.28
N MET A 95 -15.44 7.64 9.90
CA MET A 95 -16.76 7.84 9.30
C MET A 95 -16.71 7.34 7.86
N GLY A 96 -17.18 6.12 7.61
CA GLY A 96 -17.47 5.65 6.27
C GLY A 96 -18.66 6.41 5.70
N ARG A 97 -18.44 7.38 4.81
CA ARG A 97 -19.50 7.82 3.88
C ARG A 97 -19.56 6.81 2.74
N LEU A 98 -20.52 5.89 2.85
CA LEU A 98 -21.14 5.30 1.66
C LEU A 98 -22.19 6.32 1.19
N GLY A 99 -21.94 6.93 0.04
CA GLY A 99 -22.84 7.83 -0.66
C GLY A 99 -22.53 7.78 -2.15
#